data_AF-A0AAD4NU44-F1
#
_entry.id   AF-A0AAD4NU44-F1
#
_cell.length_a   1.000
_cell.length_b   1.000
_cell.length_c   1.000
_cell.angle_alpha   90.00
_cell.angle_beta   90.00
_cell.angle_gamma   90.00
#
_symmetry.space_group_name_H-M   'P 1'
#
loop_
_entity.id
_entity.type
_entity.pdbx_description
1 polymer ?
#
loop_
_entity_poly.entity_id
_entity_poly.type
_entity_poly.pdbx_seq_one_letter_code
_entity_poly.pdbx_strand_id
1 'polypeptide(L)'
;MSYLPWDLISSLAESTDQVPNMQGTKEDDKWCDVSDGDIAKADSEPAGNPQNTQGVSSENGTGLGSSMPTLFSTDLPPCGLVPQLAYENVVHRLRALYLSCSQTTPTNLSTPDLCRTILSDLKTEEEKPVSQPLTPWRRPSVFTYEVRWARYFVREAETTEKRPSMTEKQADKQDFMDRMFPIPKELKILVANRKTQKQVLVLWKEWHHGKRGTVETEDPGLGVGGWWGEGRGGRG
;
A
#
# COMPACT_ATOMS: atom_id res chain seq x y z
N MET A 1 11.57 -14.12 36.84
CA MET A 1 11.34 -13.65 35.46
C MET A 1 11.43 -12.14 35.49
N SER A 2 12.59 -11.61 35.12
CA SER A 2 12.95 -10.21 35.34
C SER A 2 12.77 -9.44 34.04
N TYR A 3 11.82 -8.51 34.03
CA TYR A 3 11.64 -7.56 32.93
C TYR A 3 12.78 -6.55 32.95
N LEU A 4 13.48 -6.39 31.82
CA LEU A 4 14.42 -5.29 31.64
C LEU A 4 13.63 -4.00 31.30
N PRO A 5 13.90 -2.87 31.98
CA PRO A 5 13.25 -1.59 31.74
C PRO A 5 13.78 -0.90 30.48
N TRP A 6 12.89 -0.17 29.80
CA TRP A 6 13.11 0.54 28.52
C TRP A 6 13.98 1.81 28.63
N ASP A 7 14.61 2.07 29.79
CA ASP A 7 15.32 3.33 30.08
C ASP A 7 16.76 3.40 29.54
N LEU A 8 17.14 2.51 28.61
CA LEU A 8 18.50 2.41 28.08
C LEU A 8 18.67 2.86 26.61
N ILE A 9 17.68 3.57 26.04
CA ILE A 9 17.75 4.14 24.67
C ILE A 9 17.96 5.67 24.67
N SER A 10 18.04 6.33 25.83
CA SER A 10 18.18 7.81 25.91
C SER A 10 19.61 8.31 26.10
N SER A 11 20.65 7.50 25.89
CA SER A 11 22.04 7.95 26.03
C SER A 11 22.89 7.53 24.83
N LEU A 12 22.66 8.17 23.69
CA LEU A 12 23.74 8.41 22.72
C LEU A 12 23.71 9.90 22.38
N ALA A 13 24.57 10.60 23.09
CA ALA A 13 24.76 12.03 23.07
C ALA A 13 25.26 12.54 21.72
N GLU A 14 24.86 13.78 21.48
CA GLU A 14 25.44 14.79 20.60
C GLU A 14 26.91 14.56 20.22
N SER A 15 27.14 14.36 18.93
CA SER A 15 28.38 14.77 18.27
C SER A 15 27.99 15.73 17.15
N THR A 16 28.04 17.02 17.48
CA THR A 16 27.82 18.14 16.55
C THR A 16 29.11 18.35 15.77
N ASP A 17 29.26 17.61 14.67
CA ASP A 17 30.28 17.91 13.66
C ASP A 17 29.77 18.98 12.70
N GLN A 18 30.66 19.95 12.47
CA GLN A 18 30.48 21.17 11.70
C GLN A 18 30.03 20.89 10.27
N VAL A 19 28.93 21.53 9.85
CA VAL A 19 28.51 21.56 8.45
C VAL A 19 29.26 22.70 7.74
N PRO A 20 30.03 22.42 6.67
CA PRO A 20 30.60 23.47 5.84
C PRO A 20 29.51 24.21 5.07
N ASN A 21 29.56 25.53 5.17
CA ASN A 21 28.76 26.51 4.45
C ASN A 21 28.96 26.37 2.93
N MET A 22 28.08 25.61 2.25
CA MET A 22 27.99 25.63 0.78
C MET A 22 27.00 26.71 0.35
N GLN A 23 27.53 27.86 -0.06
CA GLN A 23 26.85 28.82 -0.91
C GLN A 23 26.59 28.16 -2.28
N GLY A 24 25.39 27.62 -2.46
CA GLY A 24 24.87 27.12 -3.73
C GLY A 24 24.02 28.19 -4.41
N THR A 25 24.29 28.40 -5.70
CA THR A 25 23.80 29.46 -6.58
C THR A 25 22.29 29.46 -6.75
N LYS A 26 21.74 30.68 -6.80
CA LYS A 26 20.35 30.99 -7.14
C LYS A 26 20.21 30.86 -8.65
N GLU A 27 19.76 29.70 -9.12
CA GLU A 27 19.46 29.47 -10.54
C GLU A 27 17.94 29.48 -10.74
N ASP A 28 17.51 30.47 -11.52
CA ASP A 28 16.12 30.72 -11.89
C ASP A 28 15.58 29.57 -12.74
N ASP A 29 14.75 28.71 -12.14
CA ASP A 29 13.88 27.79 -12.87
C ASP A 29 12.77 28.58 -13.58
N LYS A 30 13.09 29.06 -14.79
CA LYS A 30 12.11 29.49 -15.78
C LYS A 30 11.35 28.26 -16.28
N TRP A 31 10.22 27.98 -15.65
CA TRP A 31 9.26 26.97 -16.12
C TRP A 31 8.74 27.37 -17.49
N CYS A 32 8.94 26.48 -18.46
CA CYS A 32 8.47 26.62 -19.83
C CYS A 32 6.94 26.66 -19.88
N ASP A 33 6.43 27.72 -20.50
CA ASP A 33 5.07 27.87 -20.99
C ASP A 33 4.84 26.84 -22.10
N VAL A 34 4.02 25.82 -21.83
CA VAL A 34 3.61 24.84 -22.83
C VAL A 34 2.31 25.35 -23.44
N SER A 35 2.44 25.99 -24.59
CA SER A 35 1.31 26.46 -25.39
C SER A 35 0.37 25.29 -25.74
N ASP A 36 -0.91 25.53 -25.50
CA ASP A 36 -2.03 24.71 -25.94
C ASP A 36 -1.95 24.41 -27.44
N GLY A 37 -1.78 23.13 -27.77
CA GLY A 37 -1.95 22.62 -29.12
C GLY A 37 -3.39 22.15 -29.30
N ASP A 38 -4.18 22.94 -30.02
CA ASP A 38 -5.48 22.58 -30.58
C ASP A 38 -5.43 21.19 -31.24
N ILE A 39 -6.23 20.24 -30.74
CA ILE A 39 -6.52 19.00 -31.47
C ILE A 39 -8.00 18.95 -31.79
N ALA A 40 -8.24 18.89 -33.09
CA ALA A 40 -9.50 19.02 -33.79
C ALA A 40 -10.54 17.95 -33.41
N LYS A 41 -11.81 18.40 -33.43
CA LYS A 41 -13.00 17.56 -33.60
C LYS A 41 -12.90 16.76 -34.89
N ALA A 42 -13.07 15.44 -34.80
CA ALA A 42 -13.37 14.60 -35.95
C ALA A 42 -14.70 13.87 -35.72
N ASP A 43 -15.50 13.92 -36.77
CA ASP A 43 -16.91 13.62 -36.86
C ASP A 43 -17.31 12.16 -36.63
N SER A 44 -18.56 12.04 -36.19
CA SER A 44 -19.38 10.84 -36.13
C SER A 44 -19.57 10.18 -37.50
N GLU A 45 -19.51 8.85 -37.54
CA GLU A 45 -20.31 8.04 -38.47
C GLU A 45 -20.94 6.83 -37.76
N PRO A 46 -22.19 6.46 -38.08
CA PRO A 46 -22.87 5.29 -37.54
C PRO A 46 -22.74 4.09 -38.51
N ALA A 47 -22.28 2.94 -38.01
CA ALA A 47 -22.30 1.69 -38.79
C ALA A 47 -23.05 0.59 -38.03
N GLY A 48 -24.00 -0.03 -38.74
CA GLY A 48 -24.99 -0.95 -38.22
C GLY A 48 -24.51 -2.37 -37.89
N ASN A 49 -25.30 -2.99 -36.99
CA ASN A 49 -25.79 -4.38 -36.91
C ASN A 49 -24.95 -5.51 -37.56
N PRO A 50 -24.68 -6.65 -36.88
CA PRO A 50 -25.73 -7.68 -36.74
C PRO A 50 -25.69 -8.53 -35.44
N GLN A 51 -26.84 -9.18 -35.19
CA GLN A 51 -27.01 -10.38 -34.36
C GLN A 51 -25.86 -11.40 -34.53
N ASN A 52 -25.43 -12.11 -33.47
CA ASN A 52 -25.61 -13.56 -33.33
C ASN A 52 -24.91 -14.16 -32.08
N THR A 53 -25.47 -15.28 -31.62
CA THR A 53 -24.93 -16.33 -30.75
C THR A 53 -24.67 -16.01 -29.29
N GLN A 54 -25.76 -16.15 -28.55
CA GLN A 54 -25.85 -16.71 -27.21
C GLN A 54 -25.05 -18.04 -27.13
N GLY A 55 -23.75 -17.94 -26.84
CA GLY A 55 -22.92 -19.06 -26.41
C GLY A 55 -23.04 -19.20 -24.90
N VAL A 56 -23.73 -20.24 -24.44
CA VAL A 56 -23.71 -20.68 -23.04
C VAL A 56 -22.27 -21.09 -22.72
N SER A 57 -21.49 -20.14 -22.20
CA SER A 57 -20.23 -20.43 -21.55
C SER A 57 -20.55 -21.01 -20.18
N SER A 58 -20.64 -22.33 -20.08
CA SER A 58 -20.60 -23.03 -18.80
C SER A 58 -19.27 -22.73 -18.12
N GLU A 59 -19.26 -21.69 -17.29
CA GLU A 59 -18.20 -21.32 -16.37
C GLU A 59 -18.11 -22.28 -15.17
N ASN A 60 -18.08 -23.59 -15.42
CA ASN A 60 -17.68 -24.58 -14.39
C ASN A 60 -16.16 -24.78 -14.40
N GLY A 61 -15.44 -23.67 -14.50
CA GLY A 61 -14.00 -23.59 -14.36
C GLY A 61 -13.65 -23.00 -13.01
N THR A 62 -14.04 -23.65 -11.92
CA THR A 62 -13.48 -23.41 -10.57
C THR A 62 -12.02 -23.88 -10.52
N GLY A 63 -11.22 -23.47 -11.51
CA GLY A 63 -9.79 -23.37 -11.33
C GLY A 63 -9.62 -22.30 -10.27
N LEU A 64 -9.45 -22.74 -9.02
CA LEU A 64 -8.98 -21.93 -7.89
C LEU A 64 -7.59 -21.40 -8.26
N GLY A 65 -7.54 -20.48 -9.22
CA GLY A 65 -6.35 -19.69 -9.50
C GLY A 65 -5.98 -19.05 -8.18
N SER A 66 -4.71 -19.20 -7.80
CA SER A 66 -4.19 -18.67 -6.55
C SER A 66 -4.60 -17.21 -6.43
N SER A 67 -5.59 -16.95 -5.57
CA SER A 67 -6.13 -15.60 -5.42
C SER A 67 -5.00 -14.72 -4.93
N MET A 68 -4.71 -13.66 -5.69
CA MET A 68 -3.62 -12.73 -5.36
C MET A 68 -3.80 -12.26 -3.91
N PRO A 69 -2.74 -12.30 -3.07
CA PRO A 69 -2.83 -11.81 -1.70
C PRO A 69 -3.43 -10.40 -1.66
N THR A 70 -4.40 -10.16 -0.78
CA THR A 70 -5.04 -8.84 -0.60
C THR A 70 -4.03 -7.73 -0.30
N LEU A 71 -2.93 -8.09 0.37
CA LEU A 71 -1.80 -7.21 0.60
C LEU A 71 -1.26 -6.59 -0.71
N PHE A 72 -1.31 -7.34 -1.82
CA PHE A 72 -0.85 -6.92 -3.15
C PHE A 72 -1.98 -6.32 -4.03
N SER A 73 -3.09 -5.85 -3.43
CA SER A 73 -4.11 -5.10 -4.19
C SER A 73 -3.53 -3.81 -4.79
N THR A 74 -4.17 -3.31 -5.84
CA THR A 74 -3.79 -2.08 -6.55
C THR A 74 -4.40 -0.81 -5.94
N ASP A 75 -5.13 -0.93 -4.82
CA ASP A 75 -5.77 0.22 -4.18
C ASP A 75 -4.72 1.19 -3.64
N LEU A 76 -4.88 2.48 -3.96
CA LEU A 76 -3.88 3.49 -3.65
C LEU A 76 -4.02 4.01 -2.21
N PRO A 77 -2.90 4.14 -1.48
CA PRO A 77 -2.90 4.74 -0.16
C PRO A 77 -3.23 6.25 -0.23
N PRO A 78 -3.90 6.82 0.78
CA PRO A 78 -4.24 8.24 0.83
C PRO A 78 -3.02 9.08 1.24
N CYS A 79 -2.05 9.18 0.34
CA CYS A 79 -0.83 9.96 0.51
C CYS A 79 -0.51 10.80 -0.73
N GLY A 80 0.61 11.53 -0.71
CA GLY A 80 1.03 12.35 -1.84
C GLY A 80 1.49 11.52 -3.04
N LEU A 81 1.55 12.17 -4.21
CA LEU A 81 1.88 11.52 -5.48
C LEU A 81 3.21 10.74 -5.48
N VAL A 82 4.26 11.29 -4.85
CA VAL A 82 5.58 10.63 -4.81
C VAL A 82 5.53 9.31 -4.02
N PRO A 83 5.02 9.27 -2.78
CA PRO A 83 4.77 8.01 -2.09
C PRO A 83 3.79 7.06 -2.81
N GLN A 84 2.75 7.57 -3.48
CA GLN A 84 1.80 6.72 -4.21
C GLN A 84 2.45 6.02 -5.40
N LEU A 85 3.21 6.74 -6.22
CA LEU A 85 3.94 6.16 -7.35
C LEU A 85 4.95 5.09 -6.89
N ALA A 86 5.64 5.36 -5.78
CA ALA A 86 6.54 4.38 -5.18
C ALA A 86 5.79 3.12 -4.72
N TYR A 87 4.60 3.28 -4.15
CA TYR A 87 3.75 2.15 -3.76
C TYR A 87 3.36 1.30 -4.97
N GLU A 88 2.88 1.92 -6.06
CA GLU A 88 2.51 1.23 -7.28
C GLU A 88 3.68 0.44 -7.87
N ASN A 89 4.86 1.04 -7.93
CA ASN A 89 6.08 0.37 -8.39
C ASN A 89 6.39 -0.89 -7.57
N VAL A 90 6.29 -0.81 -6.24
CA VAL A 90 6.55 -1.96 -5.35
C VAL A 90 5.47 -3.04 -5.49
N VAL A 91 4.19 -2.65 -5.54
CA VAL A 91 3.07 -3.60 -5.75
C VAL A 91 3.21 -4.30 -7.10
N HIS A 92 3.56 -3.58 -8.17
CA HIS A 92 3.77 -4.16 -9.48
C HIS A 92 4.90 -5.21 -9.45
N ARG A 93 6.04 -4.90 -8.81
CA ARG A 93 7.14 -5.86 -8.61
C ARG A 93 6.71 -7.09 -7.82
N LEU A 94 5.99 -6.91 -6.71
CA LEU A 94 5.50 -8.01 -5.88
C LEU A 94 4.53 -8.93 -6.64
N ARG A 95 3.60 -8.35 -7.40
CA ARG A 95 2.65 -9.11 -8.23
C ARG A 95 3.36 -9.87 -9.34
N ALA A 96 4.30 -9.23 -10.03
CA ALA A 96 5.10 -9.88 -11.06
C ALA A 96 5.89 -11.07 -10.48
N LEU A 97 6.54 -10.87 -9.32
CA LEU A 97 7.28 -11.93 -8.64
C LEU A 97 6.34 -13.08 -8.24
N TYR A 98 5.21 -12.77 -7.59
CA TYR A 98 4.20 -13.76 -7.19
C TYR A 98 3.72 -14.62 -8.38
N LEU A 99 3.38 -13.98 -9.51
CA LEU A 99 2.94 -14.66 -10.73
C LEU A 99 4.06 -15.47 -11.41
N SER A 100 5.32 -15.05 -11.27
CA SER A 100 6.44 -15.82 -11.79
C SER A 100 6.68 -17.09 -10.97
N CYS A 101 6.60 -16.99 -9.65
CA CYS A 101 6.82 -18.11 -8.74
C CYS A 101 5.75 -19.20 -8.91
N SER A 102 4.50 -18.83 -9.20
CA SER A 102 3.43 -19.80 -9.45
C SER A 102 3.62 -20.60 -10.74
N GLN A 103 4.44 -20.12 -11.68
CA GLN A 103 4.73 -20.80 -12.95
C GLN A 103 5.98 -21.67 -12.90
N THR A 104 7.02 -21.23 -12.19
CA THR A 104 8.36 -21.83 -12.31
C THR A 104 8.66 -22.91 -11.27
N THR A 105 8.04 -22.85 -10.09
CA THR A 105 8.52 -23.65 -8.95
C THR A 105 7.34 -24.22 -8.14
N PRO A 106 7.30 -25.53 -7.87
CA PRO A 106 6.29 -26.10 -6.97
C PRO A 106 6.50 -25.70 -5.50
N THR A 107 7.65 -25.10 -5.16
CA THR A 107 7.92 -24.55 -3.84
C THR A 107 7.21 -23.19 -3.72
N ASN A 108 6.02 -23.20 -3.15
CA ASN A 108 5.26 -22.00 -2.84
C ASN A 108 6.08 -21.09 -1.91
N LEU A 109 6.63 -19.99 -2.44
CA LEU A 109 7.24 -18.95 -1.61
C LEU A 109 6.17 -18.30 -0.76
N SER A 110 6.48 -18.10 0.53
CA SER A 110 5.58 -17.39 1.43
C SER A 110 5.48 -15.91 1.04
N THR A 111 4.36 -15.26 1.35
CA THR A 111 4.18 -13.81 1.14
C THR A 111 5.30 -12.99 1.81
N PRO A 112 5.73 -13.28 3.05
CA PRO A 112 6.89 -12.62 3.67
C PRO A 112 8.19 -12.79 2.87
N ASP A 113 8.46 -13.97 2.31
CA ASP A 113 9.69 -14.23 1.54
C ASP A 113 9.72 -13.43 0.24
N LEU A 114 8.59 -13.32 -0.45
CA LEU A 114 8.44 -12.45 -1.62
C LEU A 114 8.72 -10.99 -1.25
N CYS A 115 8.20 -10.52 -0.12
CA CYS A 115 8.41 -9.16 0.36
C CYS A 115 9.89 -8.90 0.74
N ARG A 116 10.54 -9.87 1.40
CA ARG A 116 11.96 -9.79 1.75
C ARG A 116 12.85 -9.79 0.52
N THR A 117 12.50 -10.55 -0.52
CA THR A 117 13.20 -10.58 -1.81
C THR A 117 13.21 -9.18 -2.43
N ILE A 118 12.03 -8.56 -2.60
CA ILE A 118 11.94 -7.19 -3.14
C ILE A 118 12.69 -6.18 -2.26
N LEU A 119 12.60 -6.29 -0.94
CA LEU A 119 13.35 -5.40 -0.04
C LEU A 119 14.87 -5.57 -0.21
N SER A 120 15.36 -6.80 -0.36
CA SER A 120 16.78 -7.11 -0.58
C SER A 120 17.26 -6.55 -1.92
N ASP A 121 16.45 -6.70 -2.98
CA ASP A 121 16.75 -6.17 -4.31
C ASP A 121 16.86 -4.65 -4.28
N LEU A 122 15.89 -3.97 -3.67
CA LEU A 122 15.90 -2.51 -3.54
C LEU A 122 17.08 -2.00 -2.69
N LYS A 123 17.48 -2.71 -1.63
CA LYS A 123 18.68 -2.35 -0.85
C LYS A 123 19.96 -2.56 -1.66
N THR A 124 20.02 -3.62 -2.45
CA THR A 124 21.15 -3.88 -3.34
C THR A 124 21.26 -2.82 -4.43
N GLU A 125 20.12 -2.34 -4.96
CA GLU A 125 20.04 -1.18 -5.87
C GLU A 125 20.49 0.12 -5.18
N GLU A 126 20.22 0.29 -3.87
CA GLU A 126 20.62 1.46 -3.08
C GLU A 126 22.13 1.51 -2.80
N GLU A 127 22.74 0.36 -2.50
CA GLU A 127 24.17 0.25 -2.16
C GLU A 127 25.10 0.31 -3.38
N LYS A 128 24.62 -0.08 -4.56
CA LYS A 128 25.40 -0.02 -5.78
C LYS A 128 25.31 1.39 -6.35
N PRO A 129 26.36 2.24 -6.25
CA PRO A 129 26.41 3.47 -7.03
C PRO A 129 26.40 3.01 -8.49
N VAL A 130 25.27 3.21 -9.16
CA VAL A 130 25.08 2.68 -10.50
C VAL A 130 26.07 3.42 -11.40
N SER A 131 27.17 2.75 -11.73
CA SER A 131 28.09 3.18 -12.79
C SER A 131 27.45 3.03 -14.17
N GLN A 132 26.33 2.30 -14.25
CA GLN A 132 25.37 2.38 -15.33
C GLN A 132 24.39 3.52 -15.04
N PRO A 133 23.89 4.27 -16.04
CA PRO A 133 22.80 5.20 -15.81
C PRO A 133 21.65 4.41 -15.16
N LEU A 134 21.30 4.76 -13.91
CA LEU A 134 20.00 4.42 -13.33
C LEU A 134 18.97 4.59 -14.44
N THR A 135 18.03 3.64 -14.58
CA THR A 135 16.93 3.77 -15.55
C THR A 135 16.51 5.23 -15.56
N PRO A 136 16.74 5.98 -16.67
CA PRO A 136 16.88 7.45 -16.61
C PRO A 136 15.63 8.19 -16.12
N TRP A 137 14.56 7.44 -15.87
CA TRP A 137 13.23 7.88 -15.51
C TRP A 137 12.92 7.72 -14.00
N ARG A 138 13.75 7.03 -13.19
CA ARG A 138 13.44 6.79 -11.78
C ARG A 138 14.03 7.88 -10.88
N ARG A 139 13.16 8.75 -10.38
CA ARG A 139 13.53 9.87 -9.48
C ARG A 139 14.04 9.33 -8.12
N PRO A 140 15.14 9.87 -7.56
CA PRO A 140 15.67 9.44 -6.25
C PRO A 140 14.67 9.55 -5.09
N SER A 141 13.80 10.56 -5.13
CA SER A 141 12.74 10.76 -4.14
C SER A 141 11.70 9.63 -4.15
N VAL A 142 11.33 9.12 -5.32
CA VAL A 142 10.42 7.98 -5.48
C VAL A 142 11.09 6.72 -4.95
N PHE A 143 12.35 6.46 -5.35
CA PHE A 143 13.08 5.28 -4.91
C PHE A 143 13.22 5.19 -3.38
N THR A 144 13.47 6.31 -2.70
CA THR A 144 13.51 6.37 -1.24
C THR A 144 12.20 5.86 -0.62
N TYR A 145 11.05 6.19 -1.22
CA TYR A 145 9.76 5.68 -0.77
C TYR A 145 9.53 4.22 -1.17
N GLU A 146 10.07 3.73 -2.28
CA GLU A 146 9.98 2.31 -2.66
C GLU A 146 10.64 1.42 -1.59
N VAL A 147 11.82 1.78 -1.11
CA VAL A 147 12.50 1.07 0.00
C VAL A 147 11.64 1.09 1.27
N ARG A 148 10.98 2.21 1.59
CA ARG A 148 10.10 2.32 2.76
C ARG A 148 8.84 1.47 2.62
N TRP A 149 8.22 1.46 1.44
CA TRP A 149 7.08 0.61 1.14
C TRP A 149 7.45 -0.87 1.21
N ALA A 150 8.62 -1.28 0.71
CA ALA A 150 9.07 -2.65 0.85
C ALA A 150 9.24 -3.07 2.32
N ARG A 151 9.75 -2.19 3.20
CA ARG A 151 9.79 -2.44 4.65
C ARG A 151 8.39 -2.58 5.26
N TYR A 152 7.44 -1.75 4.82
CA TYR A 152 6.04 -1.85 5.22
C TYR A 152 5.44 -3.21 4.84
N PHE A 153 5.64 -3.64 3.60
CA PHE A 153 5.13 -4.93 3.12
C PHE A 153 5.72 -6.12 3.87
N VAL A 154 7.02 -6.10 4.17
CA VAL A 154 7.64 -7.15 5.02
C VAL A 154 6.97 -7.19 6.39
N ARG A 155 6.80 -6.03 7.05
CA ARG A 155 6.16 -5.97 8.37
C ARG A 155 4.73 -6.51 8.32
N GLU A 156 3.90 -6.04 7.38
CA GLU A 156 2.50 -6.48 7.28
C GLU A 156 2.38 -7.96 6.90
N ALA A 157 3.20 -8.46 5.99
CA ALA A 157 3.22 -9.87 5.63
C ALA A 157 3.56 -10.74 6.86
N GLU A 158 4.58 -10.35 7.62
CA GLU A 158 4.94 -11.05 8.86
C GLU A 158 3.86 -10.95 9.94
N THR A 159 3.23 -9.79 10.10
CA THR A 159 2.12 -9.61 11.05
C THR A 159 0.95 -10.51 10.69
N THR A 160 0.57 -10.57 9.41
CA THR A 160 -0.51 -11.42 8.91
C THR A 160 -0.19 -12.90 9.09
N GLU A 161 1.03 -13.34 8.75
CA GLU A 161 1.46 -14.72 8.94
C GLU A 161 1.51 -15.14 10.42
N LYS A 162 1.95 -14.23 11.30
CA LYS A 162 2.03 -14.50 12.74
C LYS A 162 0.65 -14.46 13.41
N ARG A 163 -0.35 -13.77 12.83
CA ARG A 163 -1.67 -13.52 13.46
C ARG A 163 -2.35 -14.78 14.02
N PRO A 164 -2.41 -15.92 13.30
CA PRO A 164 -3.02 -17.15 13.83
C PRO A 164 -2.29 -17.76 15.03
N SER A 165 -1.01 -17.42 15.21
CA SER A 165 -0.18 -17.88 16.33
C SER A 165 -0.10 -16.88 17.49
N MET A 166 -0.68 -15.68 17.34
CA MET A 166 -0.65 -14.67 18.38
C MET A 166 -1.60 -15.03 19.53
N THR A 167 -1.14 -14.84 20.75
CA THR A 167 -2.02 -14.82 21.92
C THR A 167 -3.00 -13.66 21.84
N GLU A 168 -4.16 -13.78 22.49
CA GLU A 168 -5.19 -12.71 22.56
C GLU A 168 -4.59 -11.36 22.97
N LYS A 169 -3.79 -11.33 24.04
CA LYS A 169 -3.10 -10.12 24.50
C LYS A 169 -2.14 -9.52 23.46
N GLN A 170 -1.50 -10.34 22.64
CA GLN A 170 -0.62 -9.85 21.57
C GLN A 170 -1.43 -9.30 20.40
N ALA A 171 -2.52 -9.97 20.03
CA ALA A 171 -3.45 -9.50 19.01
C ALA A 171 -4.07 -8.15 19.42
N ASP A 172 -4.56 -8.02 20.66
CA ASP A 172 -5.11 -6.78 21.21
C ASP A 172 -4.09 -5.64 21.20
N LYS A 173 -2.85 -5.95 21.60
CA LYS A 173 -1.76 -4.97 21.56
C LYS A 173 -1.48 -4.51 20.12
N GLN A 174 -1.46 -5.44 19.17
CA GLN A 174 -1.23 -5.14 17.76
C GLN A 174 -2.37 -4.27 17.21
N ASP A 175 -3.63 -4.66 17.43
CA ASP A 175 -4.81 -3.92 17.00
C ASP A 175 -4.88 -2.53 17.67
N PHE A 176 -4.46 -2.40 18.93
CA PHE A 176 -4.32 -1.11 19.60
C PHE A 176 -3.28 -0.22 18.90
N MET A 177 -2.10 -0.77 18.58
CA MET A 177 -1.05 -0.03 17.87
C MET A 177 -1.52 0.43 16.49
N ASP A 178 -2.24 -0.43 15.77
CA ASP A 178 -2.77 -0.10 14.44
C ASP A 178 -3.87 0.97 14.50
N ARG A 179 -4.69 0.98 15.56
CA ARG A 179 -5.69 2.05 15.81
C ARG A 179 -5.04 3.38 16.17
N MET A 180 -3.96 3.35 16.96
CA MET A 180 -3.25 4.53 17.45
C MET A 180 -2.34 5.16 16.40
N PHE A 181 -1.77 4.35 15.50
CA PHE A 181 -0.84 4.81 14.46
C PHE A 181 -1.31 4.37 13.08
N PRO A 182 -2.36 5.00 12.51
CA PRO A 182 -2.89 4.62 11.20
C PRO A 182 -1.92 4.80 10.04
N ILE A 183 -0.91 5.66 10.19
CA ILE A 183 0.15 5.84 9.18
C ILE A 183 1.38 5.07 9.67
N PRO A 184 1.85 4.07 8.91
CA PRO A 184 3.02 3.30 9.30
C PRO A 184 4.28 4.17 9.43
N LYS A 185 4.97 4.04 10.56
CA LYS A 185 6.14 4.86 10.91
C LYS A 185 7.30 4.74 9.91
N GLU A 186 7.45 3.58 9.28
CA GLU A 186 8.46 3.30 8.28
C GLU A 186 8.33 4.19 7.03
N LEU A 187 7.13 4.65 6.71
CA LEU A 187 6.88 5.49 5.53
C LEU A 187 7.35 6.93 5.76
N LYS A 188 7.45 7.37 7.02
CA LYS A 188 7.76 8.76 7.41
C LYS A 188 6.92 9.78 6.62
N ILE A 189 5.64 9.49 6.41
CA ILE A 189 4.69 10.39 5.75
C ILE A 189 4.14 11.34 6.80
N LEU A 190 4.31 12.64 6.57
CA LEU A 190 3.79 13.69 7.44
C LEU A 190 2.59 14.36 6.76
N VAL A 191 1.46 14.46 7.47
CA VAL A 191 0.30 15.20 6.98
C VAL A 191 0.48 16.67 7.36
N ALA A 192 0.95 17.48 6.41
CA ALA A 192 1.27 18.88 6.64
C ALA A 192 0.04 19.72 7.02
N ASN A 193 -1.11 19.44 6.40
CA ASN A 193 -2.33 20.20 6.64
C ASN A 193 -3.11 19.66 7.84
N ARG A 194 -3.03 20.37 8.97
CA ARG A 194 -3.76 20.03 10.21
C ARG A 194 -5.28 19.97 10.04
N LYS A 195 -5.86 20.74 9.10
CA LYS A 195 -7.31 20.77 8.87
C LYS A 195 -7.80 19.47 8.23
N THR A 196 -7.01 18.87 7.34
CA THR A 196 -7.36 17.61 6.65
C THR A 196 -6.79 16.38 7.34
N GLN A 197 -5.93 16.55 8.35
CA GLN A 197 -5.27 15.45 9.05
C GLN A 197 -6.24 14.38 9.55
N LYS A 198 -7.35 14.78 10.19
CA LYS A 198 -8.35 13.82 10.69
C LYS A 198 -8.96 12.98 9.56
N GLN A 199 -9.28 13.61 8.42
CA GLN A 199 -9.84 12.94 7.26
C GLN A 199 -8.83 11.97 6.65
N VAL A 200 -7.58 12.40 6.45
CA VAL A 200 -6.50 11.55 5.93
C VAL A 200 -6.31 10.31 6.82
N LEU A 201 -6.33 10.47 8.15
CA LEU A 201 -6.22 9.34 9.08
C LEU A 201 -7.39 8.36 8.99
N VAL A 202 -8.61 8.82 8.69
CA VAL A 202 -9.76 7.94 8.45
C VAL A 202 -9.55 7.13 7.18
N LEU A 203 -9.15 7.79 6.08
CA LEU A 203 -8.85 7.11 4.81
C LEU A 203 -7.74 6.06 4.98
N TRP A 204 -6.71 6.35 5.78
CA TRP A 204 -5.65 5.38 6.07
C TRP A 204 -6.19 4.14 6.79
N LYS A 205 -7.13 4.30 7.72
CA LYS A 205 -7.77 3.16 8.42
C LYS A 205 -8.58 2.31 7.45
N GLU A 206 -9.38 2.95 6.59
CA GLU A 206 -10.17 2.27 5.56
C GLU A 206 -9.27 1.51 4.58
N TRP A 207 -8.21 2.14 4.11
CA TRP A 207 -7.24 1.52 3.22
C TRP A 207 -6.55 0.30 3.88
N HIS A 208 -6.10 0.43 5.13
CA HIS A 208 -5.52 -0.71 5.88
C HIS A 208 -6.50 -1.86 6.10
N HIS A 209 -7.78 -1.53 6.37
CA HIS A 209 -8.81 -2.53 6.54
C HIS A 209 -8.99 -3.37 5.26
N GLY A 210 -9.05 -2.71 4.08
CA GLY A 210 -9.09 -3.41 2.79
C GLY A 210 -7.86 -4.29 2.55
N LYS A 211 -6.67 -3.85 2.98
CA LYS A 211 -5.41 -4.60 2.79
C LYS A 211 -5.29 -5.87 3.60
N ARG A 212 -5.72 -5.83 4.86
CA ARG A 212 -5.59 -6.97 5.79
C ARG A 212 -6.67 -8.03 5.58
N GLY A 213 -7.62 -7.76 4.67
CA GLY A 213 -8.81 -8.56 4.49
C GLY A 213 -9.79 -8.32 5.63
N THR A 214 -11.07 -8.37 5.29
CA THR A 214 -12.11 -8.65 6.28
C THR A 214 -11.83 -10.07 6.78
N VAL A 215 -11.23 -10.20 7.96
CA VAL A 215 -11.50 -11.39 8.77
C VAL A 215 -13.01 -11.31 8.96
N GLU A 216 -13.76 -12.18 8.29
CA GLU A 216 -15.17 -12.37 8.57
C GLU A 216 -15.23 -12.62 10.06
N THR A 217 -15.53 -11.55 10.79
CA THR A 217 -15.80 -11.63 12.20
C THR A 217 -17.16 -12.29 12.15
N GLU A 218 -17.18 -13.62 12.18
CA GLU A 218 -18.39 -14.40 12.37
C GLU A 218 -19.04 -13.74 13.58
N ASP A 219 -20.03 -12.89 13.32
CA ASP A 219 -20.76 -12.17 14.35
C ASP A 219 -21.31 -13.29 15.23
N PRO A 220 -20.80 -13.45 16.47
CA PRO A 220 -21.19 -14.56 17.31
C PRO A 220 -22.65 -14.34 17.63
N GLY A 221 -23.51 -14.98 16.85
CA GLY A 221 -24.89 -14.61 16.64
C GLY A 221 -25.59 -14.21 17.94
N LEU A 222 -25.66 -12.91 18.18
CA LEU A 222 -26.76 -12.34 18.93
C LEU A 222 -27.90 -12.20 17.94
N GLY A 223 -28.55 -13.33 17.67
CA GLY A 223 -29.85 -13.40 17.03
C GLY A 223 -30.89 -12.66 17.85
N VAL A 224 -30.86 -11.33 17.79
CA VAL A 224 -31.88 -10.46 18.36
C VAL A 224 -32.38 -9.58 17.23
N GLY A 225 -33.54 -9.97 16.72
CA GLY A 225 -34.26 -9.26 15.67
C GLY A 225 -34.48 -7.79 16.02
N GLY A 226 -34.18 -6.93 15.06
CA GLY A 226 -34.45 -5.50 15.10
C GLY A 226 -35.14 -5.09 13.81
N TRP A 227 -36.38 -5.52 13.67
CA TRP A 227 -37.31 -5.16 12.62
C TRP A 227 -37.63 -3.66 12.72
N TRP A 228 -36.86 -2.80 12.05
CA TRP A 228 -37.22 -1.38 11.88
C TRP A 228 -38.21 -1.26 10.72
N GLY A 229 -39.44 -1.73 10.95
CA GLY A 229 -40.53 -1.74 9.99
C GLY A 229 -41.70 -0.86 10.44
N GLU A 230 -41.53 0.46 10.26
CA GLU A 230 -42.57 1.37 9.74
C GLU A 230 -43.95 1.39 10.44
N GLY A 231 -44.02 2.05 11.60
CA GLY A 231 -45.28 2.56 12.13
C GLY A 231 -45.73 3.82 11.38
N ARG A 232 -46.55 3.66 10.33
CA ARG A 232 -47.32 4.77 9.75
C ARG A 232 -48.44 5.18 10.70
N GLY A 233 -48.22 6.29 11.41
CA GLY A 233 -49.28 7.03 12.08
C GLY A 233 -50.19 7.72 11.06
N GLY A 234 -51.43 7.24 10.93
CA GLY A 234 -52.52 8.01 10.34
C GLY A 234 -53.06 9.00 11.36
N ARG A 235 -53.12 10.28 10.99
CA ARG A 235 -53.94 11.29 11.65
C ARG A 235 -55.20 11.49 10.83
N GLY A 236 -56.33 11.59 11.53
CA GLY A 236 -57.60 12.07 10.98
C GLY A 236 -57.68 13.58 10.89
#